data_AF-A0A532VH14-F1
#
_entry.id   AF-A0A532VH14-F1
#
_cell.length_a   1.000
_cell.length_b   1.000
_cell.length_c   1.000
_cell.angle_alpha   90.00
_cell.angle_beta   90.00
_cell.angle_gamma   90.00
#
_symmetry.space_group_name_H-M   'P 1'
#
loop_
_entity.id
_entity.type
_entity.pdbx_description
1 polymer ?
#
loop_
_entity_poly.entity_id
_entity_poly.type
_entity_poly.pdbx_seq_one_letter_code
_entity_poly.pdbx_strand_id
1 'polypeptide(L)'
;MNGKKLVIIALVMVMVLSSGCMQIIQEVRVNRDGTGMMVETLKLSPMVAEFMEEFAQEMSDSEGTEQEGTSRESLFPEEQFRENAKEMGEGVEFVSREVKEFEGGMVGYEATYSIADIDKFILNPRTDEATMEKPSTDTPITFRLSRGTSSSTLTI
;
A
#
# COMPACT_ATOMS: atom_id res chain seq x y z
N MET A 1 28.83 18.87 29.06
CA MET A 1 28.22 17.66 28.48
C MET A 1 29.19 17.12 27.44
N ASN A 2 29.76 15.93 27.63
CA ASN A 2 30.89 15.45 26.83
C ASN A 2 30.44 15.17 25.39
N GLY A 3 31.21 15.57 24.37
CA GLY A 3 30.82 15.41 22.95
C GLY A 3 30.39 14.00 22.57
N LYS A 4 31.00 12.97 23.18
CA LYS A 4 30.60 11.55 23.01
C LYS A 4 29.17 11.25 23.47
N LYS A 5 28.68 11.91 24.54
CA LYS A 5 27.31 11.74 25.04
C LYS A 5 26.29 12.44 24.12
N LEU A 6 26.68 13.55 23.50
CA LEU A 6 25.85 14.31 22.56
C LEU A 6 25.65 13.54 21.24
N VAL A 7 26.71 12.88 20.75
CA VAL A 7 26.64 12.01 19.56
C VAL A 7 25.74 10.79 19.79
N ILE A 8 25.84 10.15 20.96
CA ILE A 8 24.99 8.98 21.29
C ILE A 8 23.51 9.40 21.38
N ILE A 9 23.20 10.54 21.98
CA ILE A 9 21.82 11.05 22.07
C ILE A 9 21.27 11.39 20.68
N ALA A 10 22.06 12.03 19.82
CA ALA A 10 21.65 12.33 18.44
C ALA A 10 21.39 11.04 17.63
N LEU A 11 22.24 10.02 17.77
CA LEU A 11 22.10 8.75 17.06
C LEU A 11 20.87 7.96 17.52
N VAL A 12 20.58 7.96 18.83
CA VAL A 12 19.36 7.36 19.38
C VAL A 12 18.11 8.12 18.91
N MET A 13 18.17 9.45 18.85
CA MET A 13 17.05 10.27 18.37
C MET A 13 16.76 10.01 16.88
N VAL A 14 17.79 9.87 16.04
CA VAL A 14 17.62 9.51 14.62
C VAL A 14 17.00 8.13 14.46
N MET A 15 17.40 7.13 15.27
CA MET A 15 16.81 5.79 15.24
C MET A 15 15.33 5.78 15.65
N VAL A 16 14.94 6.62 16.61
CA VAL A 16 13.54 6.73 17.05
C VAL A 16 12.68 7.46 16.02
N LEU A 17 13.25 8.42 15.28
CA LEU A 17 12.53 9.15 14.22
C LEU A 17 12.34 8.33 12.93
N SER A 18 13.15 7.29 12.70
CA SER A 18 13.01 6.42 11.52
C SER A 18 11.88 5.38 11.62
N SER A 19 11.28 5.15 12.78
CA SER A 19 10.21 4.17 12.95
C SER A 19 8.84 4.80 12.72
N GLY A 20 8.41 4.93 11.46
CA GLY A 20 7.06 5.42 11.15
C GLY A 20 6.84 6.06 9.78
N CYS A 21 7.75 5.86 8.83
CA CYS A 21 7.70 6.53 7.53
C CYS A 21 6.47 6.17 6.69
N MET A 22 5.96 4.93 6.83
CA MET A 22 4.88 4.37 6.01
C MET A 22 4.08 3.32 6.78
N GLN A 23 2.78 3.23 6.50
CA GLN A 23 1.90 2.16 6.98
C GLN A 23 1.14 1.56 5.79
N ILE A 24 1.19 0.23 5.66
CA ILE A 24 0.42 -0.53 4.67
C ILE A 24 -0.53 -1.47 5.42
N ILE A 25 -1.81 -1.41 5.08
CA ILE A 25 -2.84 -2.31 5.62
C ILE A 25 -3.57 -2.94 4.44
N GLN A 26 -3.65 -4.26 4.41
CA GLN A 26 -4.41 -5.01 3.41
C GLN A 26 -5.48 -5.83 4.14
N GLU A 27 -6.74 -5.40 4.05
CA GLU A 27 -7.87 -6.06 4.70
C GLU A 27 -8.66 -6.88 3.67
N VAL A 28 -8.77 -8.19 3.88
CA VAL A 28 -9.52 -9.10 3.01
C VAL A 28 -10.78 -9.56 3.72
N ARG A 29 -11.94 -9.22 3.15
CA ARG A 29 -13.27 -9.64 3.62
C ARG A 29 -13.79 -10.75 2.70
N VAL A 30 -14.11 -11.91 3.27
CA VAL A 30 -14.58 -13.07 2.52
C VAL A 30 -16.03 -13.38 2.88
N ASN A 31 -16.89 -13.43 1.87
CA ASN A 31 -18.28 -13.85 2.01
C ASN A 31 -18.40 -15.38 2.03
N ARG A 32 -19.51 -15.88 2.57
CA ARG A 32 -19.78 -17.33 2.66
C ARG A 32 -19.85 -18.02 1.29
N ASP A 33 -20.17 -17.27 0.24
CA ASP A 33 -20.26 -17.76 -1.13
C ASP A 33 -18.91 -17.80 -1.86
N GLY A 34 -17.82 -17.37 -1.22
CA GLY A 34 -16.48 -17.34 -1.81
C GLY A 34 -16.16 -16.07 -2.59
N THR A 35 -17.10 -15.14 -2.70
CA THR A 35 -16.79 -13.78 -3.14
C THR A 35 -16.14 -13.01 -2.01
N GLY A 36 -15.52 -11.88 -2.31
CA GLY A 36 -14.90 -11.04 -1.30
C GLY A 36 -14.62 -9.63 -1.77
N MET A 37 -13.97 -8.89 -0.89
CA MET A 37 -13.48 -7.55 -1.14
C MET A 37 -12.15 -7.39 -0.42
N MET A 38 -11.19 -6.75 -1.09
CA MET A 38 -9.93 -6.35 -0.47
C MET A 38 -9.86 -4.83 -0.41
N VAL A 39 -9.48 -4.30 0.74
CA VAL A 39 -9.23 -2.87 0.97
C VAL A 39 -7.75 -2.70 1.30
N GLU A 40 -7.06 -1.94 0.46
CA GLU A 40 -5.66 -1.56 0.66
C GLU A 40 -5.59 -0.12 1.17
N THR A 41 -4.92 0.09 2.29
CA THR A 41 -4.65 1.42 2.85
C THR A 41 -3.16 1.65 2.87
N LEU A 42 -2.70 2.67 2.13
CA LEU A 42 -1.34 3.17 2.23
C LEU A 42 -1.38 4.53 2.94
N LYS A 43 -0.54 4.70 3.96
CA LYS A 43 -0.33 5.99 4.62
C LYS A 43 1.16 6.32 4.61
N LEU A 44 1.48 7.50 4.14
CA LEU A 44 2.83 8.05 4.12
C LEU A 44 2.92 9.14 5.19
N SER A 45 4.03 9.17 5.92
CA SER A 45 4.37 10.32 6.74
C SER A 45 4.49 11.58 5.87
N PRO A 46 4.23 12.79 6.42
CA PRO A 46 4.35 14.04 5.67
C PRO A 46 5.69 14.19 4.95
N MET A 47 6.79 13.84 5.65
CA MET A 47 8.14 13.90 5.09
C MET A 47 8.33 13.01 3.86
N VAL A 48 7.74 11.81 3.85
CA VAL A 48 7.83 10.91 2.70
C VAL A 48 6.93 11.38 1.55
N ALA A 49 5.74 11.89 1.86
CA ALA A 49 4.85 12.44 0.85
C ALA A 49 5.48 13.66 0.14
N GLU A 50 6.06 14.58 0.90
CA GLU A 50 6.79 15.74 0.37
C GLU A 50 7.96 15.30 -0.53
N PHE A 51 8.76 14.33 -0.08
CA PHE A 51 9.86 13.80 -0.89
C PHE A 51 9.38 13.16 -2.21
N MET A 52 8.26 12.43 -2.19
CA MET A 52 7.67 11.85 -3.41
C MET A 52 7.10 12.92 -4.36
N GLU A 53 6.50 13.97 -3.82
CA GLU A 53 6.02 15.12 -4.61
C GLU A 53 7.17 15.87 -5.28
N GLU A 54 8.24 16.16 -4.55
CA GLU A 54 9.45 16.78 -5.08
C GLU A 54 10.09 15.93 -6.19
N PHE A 55 10.19 14.62 -5.98
CA PHE A 55 10.74 13.70 -6.98
C PHE A 55 9.87 13.62 -8.25
N ALA A 56 8.55 13.59 -8.10
CA ALA A 56 7.61 13.58 -9.21
C ALA A 56 7.66 14.89 -10.03
N GLN A 57 7.86 16.03 -9.36
CA GLN A 57 8.07 17.32 -10.02
C GLN A 57 9.37 17.35 -10.83
N GLU A 58 10.48 16.87 -10.25
CA GLU A 58 11.78 16.84 -10.94
C GLU A 58 11.76 15.97 -12.21
N MET A 59 11.02 14.86 -12.20
CA MET A 59 10.84 14.02 -13.37
C MET A 59 9.94 14.66 -14.43
N SER A 60 8.89 15.38 -14.01
CA SER A 60 7.93 16.03 -14.91
C SER A 60 8.55 17.24 -15.64
N ASP A 61 9.44 17.98 -14.98
CA ASP A 61 10.19 19.11 -15.59
C ASP A 61 11.15 18.66 -16.71
N SER A 62 11.54 17.38 -16.73
CA SER A 62 12.40 16.80 -17.79
C SER A 62 11.62 16.38 -19.05
N GLU A 63 10.29 16.19 -18.97
CA GLU A 63 9.44 15.75 -20.09
C GLU A 63 8.57 16.88 -20.69
N GLY A 64 8.74 18.13 -20.26
CA GLY A 64 8.13 19.30 -20.90
C GLY A 64 6.59 19.28 -20.97
N THR A 65 5.95 18.53 -20.07
CA THR A 65 4.50 18.43 -20.01
C THR A 65 4.02 19.29 -18.83
N GLU A 66 3.52 20.49 -19.12
CA GLU A 66 2.82 21.32 -18.13
C GLU A 66 1.56 20.58 -17.68
N GLN A 67 1.65 19.82 -16.59
CA GLN A 67 0.48 19.26 -15.92
C GLN A 67 0.12 20.18 -14.76
N GLU A 68 -1.05 20.83 -14.88
CA GLU A 68 -1.63 21.71 -13.87
C GLU A 68 -1.68 21.00 -12.51
N GLY A 69 -0.84 21.46 -11.57
CA GLY A 69 -0.87 21.07 -10.17
C GLY A 69 -0.36 19.66 -9.90
N THR A 70 0.72 19.55 -9.13
CA THR A 70 1.09 18.31 -8.44
C THR A 70 0.06 18.04 -7.35
N SER A 71 -1.14 17.61 -7.76
CA SER A 71 -2.19 17.20 -6.83
C SER A 71 -1.80 15.85 -6.25
N ARG A 72 -2.03 15.60 -4.95
CA ARG A 72 -1.72 14.33 -4.28
C ARG A 72 -2.25 13.10 -5.03
N GLU A 73 -3.25 13.29 -5.88
CA GLU A 73 -3.84 12.33 -6.80
C GLU A 73 -2.86 11.79 -7.87
N SER A 74 -1.91 12.62 -8.34
CA SER A 74 -0.94 12.25 -9.38
C SER A 74 0.13 11.28 -8.85
N LEU A 75 0.40 11.30 -7.54
CA LEU A 75 1.31 10.36 -6.87
C LEU A 75 0.82 8.91 -6.94
N PHE A 76 -0.47 8.71 -7.19
CA PHE A 76 -1.10 7.40 -7.19
C PHE A 76 -1.96 7.24 -8.45
N PRO A 77 -1.41 7.08 -9.65
CA PRO A 77 -2.21 7.03 -10.88
C PRO A 77 -3.29 5.94 -10.82
N GLU A 78 -4.44 6.10 -11.46
CA GLU A 78 -5.48 5.06 -11.39
C GLU A 78 -5.04 3.73 -12.03
N GLU A 79 -4.22 3.82 -13.08
CA GLU A 79 -3.79 2.66 -13.86
C GLU A 79 -3.00 1.64 -13.02
N GLN A 80 -2.16 2.08 -12.08
CA GLN A 80 -1.43 1.15 -11.19
C GLN A 80 -2.37 0.26 -10.36
N PHE A 81 -3.56 0.74 -9.99
CA PHE A 81 -4.53 -0.06 -9.25
C PHE A 81 -5.18 -1.12 -10.14
N ARG A 82 -5.42 -0.78 -11.41
CA ARG A 82 -5.92 -1.75 -12.41
C ARG A 82 -4.87 -2.81 -12.73
N GLU A 83 -3.60 -2.43 -12.76
CA GLU A 83 -2.49 -3.38 -12.93
C GLU A 83 -2.33 -4.28 -11.70
N ASN A 84 -2.31 -3.71 -10.50
CA ASN A 84 -2.27 -4.46 -9.24
C ASN A 84 -3.41 -5.50 -9.17
N ALA A 85 -4.63 -5.14 -9.58
CA ALA A 85 -5.76 -6.08 -9.60
C ALA A 85 -5.48 -7.31 -10.48
N LYS A 86 -4.81 -7.14 -11.63
CA LYS A 86 -4.44 -8.26 -12.52
C LYS A 86 -3.41 -9.20 -11.88
N GLU A 87 -2.52 -8.65 -11.06
CA GLU A 87 -1.51 -9.42 -10.33
C GLU A 87 -2.09 -10.20 -9.13
N MET A 88 -3.24 -9.76 -8.62
CA MET A 88 -3.94 -10.40 -7.49
C MET A 88 -4.74 -11.65 -7.87
N GLY A 89 -4.77 -12.03 -9.15
CA GLY A 89 -5.39 -13.26 -9.63
C GLY A 89 -6.65 -13.04 -10.48
N GLU A 90 -7.19 -14.15 -10.98
CA GLU A 90 -8.34 -14.14 -11.89
C GLU A 90 -9.63 -13.73 -11.16
N GLY A 91 -10.38 -12.78 -11.73
CA GLY A 91 -11.66 -12.33 -11.16
C GLY A 91 -11.52 -11.29 -10.05
N VAL A 92 -10.34 -10.66 -9.92
CA VAL A 92 -10.12 -9.48 -9.09
C VAL A 92 -10.27 -8.23 -9.94
N GLU A 93 -11.09 -7.27 -9.50
CA GLU A 93 -11.31 -6.02 -10.22
C GLU A 93 -11.12 -4.82 -9.31
N PHE A 94 -10.50 -3.76 -9.84
CA PHE A 94 -10.42 -2.48 -9.16
C PHE A 94 -11.80 -1.80 -9.15
N VAL A 95 -12.27 -1.40 -7.96
CA VAL A 95 -13.58 -0.78 -7.74
C VAL A 95 -13.44 0.73 -7.59
N SER A 96 -12.58 1.17 -6.66
CA SER A 96 -12.44 2.59 -6.34
C SER A 96 -11.13 2.89 -5.61
N ARG A 97 -10.69 4.14 -5.71
CA ARG A 97 -9.61 4.71 -4.91
C ARG A 97 -10.04 6.05 -4.35
N GLU A 98 -9.66 6.30 -3.10
CA GLU A 98 -9.78 7.59 -2.45
C GLU A 98 -8.40 8.03 -1.96
N VAL A 99 -7.87 9.13 -2.50
CA VAL A 99 -6.68 9.78 -1.94
C VAL A 99 -7.13 10.74 -0.85
N LYS A 100 -6.52 10.64 0.33
CA LYS A 100 -6.92 11.44 1.48
C LYS A 100 -5.78 11.63 2.48
N GLU A 101 -6.01 12.59 3.36
CA GLU A 101 -5.22 12.79 4.55
C GLU A 101 -5.81 11.98 5.70
N PHE A 102 -4.95 11.25 6.40
CA PHE A 102 -5.25 10.46 7.59
C PHE A 102 -4.81 11.22 8.85
N GLU A 103 -5.16 10.67 10.02
CA GLU A 103 -4.77 11.25 11.31
C GLU A 103 -3.25 11.48 11.40
N GLY A 104 -2.85 12.56 12.06
CA GLY A 104 -1.43 12.94 12.20
C GLY A 104 -0.80 13.55 10.95
N GLY A 105 -1.62 13.97 9.96
CA GLY A 105 -1.16 14.61 8.73
C GLY A 105 -0.58 13.64 7.71
N MET A 106 -0.78 12.33 7.90
CA MET A 106 -0.32 11.32 6.95
C MET A 106 -1.12 11.40 5.66
N VAL A 107 -0.47 11.26 4.52
CA VAL A 107 -1.12 11.31 3.20
C VAL A 107 -1.05 9.95 2.53
N GLY A 108 -2.12 9.53 1.86
CA GLY A 108 -2.07 8.32 1.07
C GLY A 108 -3.42 7.98 0.46
N TYR A 109 -3.73 6.69 0.35
CA TYR A 109 -4.97 6.25 -0.30
C TYR A 109 -5.64 5.08 0.42
N GLU A 110 -6.94 4.94 0.16
CA GLU A 110 -7.68 3.68 0.28
C GLU A 110 -8.10 3.19 -1.11
N ALA A 111 -7.71 1.98 -1.47
CA ALA A 111 -8.10 1.32 -2.71
C ALA A 111 -8.96 0.09 -2.40
N THR A 112 -10.05 -0.06 -3.13
CA THR A 112 -11.00 -1.17 -2.97
C THR A 112 -11.00 -2.04 -4.22
N TYR A 113 -10.93 -3.35 -4.00
CA TYR A 113 -10.94 -4.37 -5.03
C TYR A 113 -12.05 -5.38 -4.75
N SER A 114 -12.79 -5.78 -5.78
CA SER A 114 -13.74 -6.88 -5.68
C SER A 114 -13.03 -8.20 -5.98
N ILE A 115 -13.48 -9.27 -5.32
CA ILE A 115 -12.95 -10.62 -5.51
C ILE A 115 -14.12 -11.52 -5.90
N ALA A 116 -14.10 -12.05 -7.11
CA ALA A 116 -15.14 -12.98 -7.58
C ALA A 116 -15.00 -14.39 -6.97
N ASP A 117 -13.76 -14.84 -6.75
CA ASP A 117 -13.46 -16.15 -6.20
C ASP A 117 -12.21 -16.11 -5.31
N ILE A 118 -12.40 -16.28 -4.00
CA ILE A 118 -11.33 -16.23 -3.01
C ILE A 118 -10.29 -17.34 -3.22
N ASP A 119 -10.65 -18.47 -3.83
CA ASP A 119 -9.71 -19.56 -4.12
C ASP A 119 -8.73 -19.20 -5.24
N LYS A 120 -9.04 -18.17 -6.03
CA LYS A 120 -8.19 -17.63 -7.11
C LYS A 120 -7.45 -16.35 -6.71
N PHE A 121 -7.78 -15.79 -5.55
CA PHE A 121 -7.17 -14.58 -5.04
C PHE A 121 -5.78 -14.86 -4.46
N ILE A 122 -4.82 -14.03 -4.86
CA ILE A 122 -3.44 -14.05 -4.41
C ILE A 122 -3.17 -12.75 -3.69
N LEU A 123 -2.92 -12.84 -2.38
CA LEU A 123 -2.46 -11.72 -1.60
C LEU A 123 -0.94 -11.72 -1.58
N ASN A 124 -0.35 -10.71 -2.22
CA ASN A 124 1.08 -10.41 -2.09
C ASN A 124 1.24 -9.37 -0.97
N PRO A 125 1.76 -9.76 0.20
CA PRO A 125 1.99 -8.81 1.28
C PRO A 125 2.97 -7.75 0.79
N ARG A 126 2.54 -6.49 0.81
CA ARG A 126 3.47 -5.39 0.57
C ARG A 126 4.12 -5.02 1.90
N THR A 127 5.42 -5.30 2.02
CA THR A 127 6.22 -4.81 3.12
C THR A 127 6.70 -3.39 2.84
N ASP A 128 6.99 -2.66 3.92
CA ASP A 128 7.62 -1.35 3.95
C ASP A 128 8.96 -1.28 3.17
N GLU A 129 9.63 -2.41 2.97
CA GLU A 129 10.87 -2.53 2.20
C GLU A 129 10.64 -2.60 0.66
N ALA A 130 9.43 -2.90 0.20
CA ALA A 130 9.15 -3.30 -1.19
C ALA A 130 8.80 -2.14 -2.15
N THR A 131 8.92 -0.87 -1.73
CA THR A 131 8.58 0.27 -2.60
C THR A 131 9.74 0.74 -3.50
N MET A 132 10.97 0.26 -3.29
CA MET A 132 12.14 0.64 -4.11
C MET A 132 12.94 -0.54 -4.68
N GLU A 133 12.60 -1.78 -4.32
CA GLU A 133 13.11 -2.98 -4.98
C GLU A 133 11.94 -3.83 -5.48
N LYS A 134 12.17 -4.52 -6.61
CA LYS A 134 11.31 -5.57 -7.18
C LYS A 134 10.61 -6.35 -6.05
N PRO A 135 9.31 -6.70 -6.17
CA PRO A 135 8.59 -7.41 -5.13
C PRO A 135 9.47 -8.54 -4.61
N SER A 136 9.87 -8.40 -3.35
CA SER A 136 10.64 -9.40 -2.64
C SER A 136 9.89 -10.73 -2.76
N THR A 137 10.65 -11.80 -2.79
CA THR A 137 10.22 -13.21 -2.88
C THR A 137 9.40 -13.64 -1.64
N ASP A 138 8.47 -12.81 -1.18
CA ASP A 138 7.58 -13.15 -0.11
C ASP A 138 6.58 -14.17 -0.63
N THR A 139 6.35 -15.22 0.16
CA THR A 139 5.53 -16.34 -0.30
C THR A 139 4.10 -15.84 -0.48
N PRO A 140 3.52 -15.91 -1.69
CA PRO A 140 2.17 -15.40 -1.92
C PRO A 140 1.20 -16.10 -0.98
N ILE A 141 0.34 -15.31 -0.33
CA ILE A 141 -0.72 -15.82 0.53
C ILE A 141 -1.88 -16.21 -0.37
N THR A 142 -2.29 -17.47 -0.28
CA THR A 142 -3.43 -18.02 -1.02
C THR A 142 -4.51 -18.43 -0.04
N PHE A 143 -5.75 -18.42 -0.50
CA PHE A 143 -6.90 -18.75 0.33
C PHE A 143 -7.59 -19.98 -0.20
N ARG A 144 -8.24 -20.73 0.70
CA ARG A 144 -9.11 -21.83 0.30
C ARG A 144 -10.36 -21.88 1.16
N LEU A 145 -11.52 -21.68 0.54
CA LEU A 145 -12.81 -21.74 1.22
C LEU A 145 -13.48 -23.10 1.03
N SER A 146 -13.42 -23.93 2.05
CA SER A 146 -14.20 -25.17 2.12
C SER A 146 -15.58 -24.91 2.70
N ARG A 147 -16.61 -24.98 1.85
CA ARG A 147 -18.01 -24.77 2.25
C ARG A 147 -18.58 -26.05 2.85
N GLY A 148 -19.05 -25.99 4.10
CA GLY A 148 -19.77 -27.09 4.74
C GLY A 148 -21.21 -26.70 5.08
N THR A 149 -22.08 -27.72 5.22
CA THR A 149 -23.51 -27.53 5.51
C THR A 149 -23.75 -26.92 6.90
N SER A 150 -22.87 -27.21 7.86
CA SER A 150 -22.98 -26.74 9.25
C SER A 150 -21.89 -25.74 9.65
N SER A 151 -20.74 -25.73 8.97
CA SER A 151 -19.62 -24.81 9.19
C SER A 151 -18.79 -24.67 7.92
N SER A 152 -18.32 -23.46 7.63
CA SER A 152 -17.34 -23.21 6.56
C SER A 152 -15.95 -23.02 7.16
N THR A 153 -14.92 -23.46 6.45
CA THR A 153 -13.52 -23.30 6.85
C THR A 153 -12.78 -22.51 5.79
N LEU A 154 -12.08 -21.45 6.20
CA LEU A 154 -11.15 -20.70 5.37
C LEU A 154 -9.73 -21.07 5.79
N THR A 155 -8.95 -21.61 4.85
CA THR A 155 -7.53 -21.91 5.03
C THR A 155 -6.70 -20.81 4.36
N ILE A 156 -5.60 -20.44 5.00
CA ILE A 156 -4.62 -19.42 4.57
C ILE A 156 -3.24 -20.08 4.60
#